data_AF-A0A2A7S161-F1
#
_entry.id   AF-A0A2A7S161-F1
#
_cell.length_a   1.000
_cell.length_b   1.000
_cell.length_c   1.000
_cell.angle_alpha   90.00
_cell.angle_beta   90.00
_cell.angle_gamma   90.00
#
_symmetry.space_group_name_H-M   'P 1'
#
loop_
_entity.id
_entity.type
_entity.pdbx_description
1 polymer ?
#
loop_
_entity_poly.entity_id
_entity_poly.type
_entity_poly.pdbx_seq_one_letter_code
_entity_poly.pdbx_strand_id
1 'polypeptide(L)' 'MFFDNAPASGQTFTFNLRKNGVAIAGAIVPAGQFGATIEPSPPTAVLAGDQISVQSVFSPGANSASPRYSVVLIG' A
#
# COMPACT_ATOMS: atom_id res chain seq x y z
N MET A 1 1.05 1.07 22.18
CA MET A 1 1.32 2.43 21.68
C MET A 1 1.79 2.30 20.25
N PHE A 2 1.17 3.02 19.32
CA PHE A 2 1.58 3.02 17.92
C PHE A 2 2.56 4.18 17.69
N PHE A 3 3.57 4.01 16.84
CA PHE A 3 4.58 5.01 16.51
C PHE A 3 4.75 5.10 14.99
N ASP A 4 5.10 6.28 14.46
CA ASP A 4 5.31 6.48 13.02
C ASP A 4 6.77 6.22 12.63
N ASN A 5 7.18 4.96 12.72
CA ASN A 5 8.51 4.50 12.34
C ASN A 5 8.47 3.72 11.01
N ALA A 6 9.59 3.72 10.29
CA ALA A 6 9.85 2.73 9.25
C ALA A 6 9.79 1.30 9.83
N PRO A 7 9.50 0.26 9.02
CA PRO A 7 9.60 -1.12 9.47
C PRO A 7 11.00 -1.41 10.05
N ALA A 8 11.06 -2.16 11.14
CA ALA A 8 12.33 -2.59 11.71
C ALA A 8 12.98 -3.72 10.87
N SER A 9 14.19 -4.13 11.21
CA SER A 9 14.84 -5.29 10.57
C SER A 9 13.94 -6.53 10.64
N GLY A 10 13.77 -7.22 9.52
CA GLY A 10 12.86 -8.37 9.39
C GLY A 10 11.37 -8.03 9.31
N GLN A 11 11.00 -6.74 9.33
CA GLN A 11 9.62 -6.28 9.19
C GLN A 11 9.38 -5.61 7.83
N THR A 12 8.13 -5.63 7.40
CA THR A 12 7.66 -4.98 6.18
C THR A 12 6.28 -4.36 6.36
N PHE A 13 6.02 -3.31 5.58
CA PHE A 13 4.67 -2.89 5.27
C PHE A 13 4.37 -3.22 3.81
N THR A 14 3.38 -4.07 3.55
CA THR A 14 2.93 -4.39 2.20
C THR A 14 1.66 -3.62 1.89
N PHE A 15 1.61 -3.01 0.72
CA PHE A 15 0.45 -2.30 0.22
C PHE A 15 0.01 -2.92 -1.11
N ASN A 16 -1.28 -3.25 -1.21
CA ASN A 16 -1.88 -3.78 -2.44
C ASN A 16 -2.90 -2.78 -2.97
N LEU A 17 -2.74 -2.36 -4.22
CA LEU A 17 -3.81 -1.72 -4.97
C LEU A 17 -4.78 -2.80 -5.45
N ARG A 18 -6.06 -2.63 -5.15
CA ARG A 18 -7.10 -3.60 -5.50
C ARG A 18 -8.21 -2.92 -6.31
N LYS A 19 -8.69 -3.63 -7.33
CA LYS A 19 -9.88 -3.29 -8.13
C LYS A 19 -10.96 -4.34 -7.87
N ASN A 20 -12.15 -3.92 -7.46
CA ASN A 20 -13.29 -4.81 -7.17
C ASN A 20 -12.91 -5.98 -6.26
N GLY A 21 -12.08 -5.69 -5.25
CA GLY A 21 -11.60 -6.70 -4.31
C GLY A 21 -10.45 -7.59 -4.82
N VAL A 22 -9.96 -7.44 -6.05
CA VAL A 22 -8.82 -8.21 -6.59
C VAL A 22 -7.56 -7.35 -6.63
N ALA A 23 -6.43 -7.86 -6.16
CA ALA A 23 -5.16 -7.12 -6.22
C ALA A 23 -4.67 -6.99 -7.68
N ILE A 24 -4.32 -5.76 -8.08
CA ILE A 24 -3.86 -5.42 -9.44
C ILE A 24 -2.41 -4.92 -9.45
N ALA A 25 -1.91 -4.45 -8.31
CA ALA A 25 -0.51 -4.08 -8.12
C ALA A 25 -0.20 -4.06 -6.62
N GLY A 26 1.09 -4.05 -6.26
CA GLY A 26 1.49 -3.90 -4.87
C GLY A 26 2.92 -3.41 -4.74
N ALA A 27 3.23 -2.91 -3.55
CA ALA A 27 4.57 -2.47 -3.18
C ALA A 27 4.87 -2.84 -1.73
N ILE A 28 6.15 -3.03 -1.45
CA ILE A 28 6.65 -3.32 -0.11
C ILE A 28 7.50 -2.15 0.33
N VAL A 29 7.23 -1.64 1.53
CA VAL A 29 8.16 -0.79 2.28
C VAL A 29 9.02 -1.73 3.12
N PRO A 30 10.31 -1.91 2.78
CA PRO A 30 11.21 -2.77 3.54
C PRO A 30 11.75 -2.04 4.78
N ALA A 31 12.54 -2.77 5.57
CA ALA A 31 13.19 -2.24 6.76
C ALA A 31 13.94 -0.92 6.49
N GLY A 32 13.73 0.08 7.36
CA GLY A 32 14.39 1.38 7.29
C GLY A 32 13.87 2.33 6.20
N GLN A 33 12.89 1.92 5.39
CA GLN A 33 12.25 2.78 4.40
C GLN A 33 10.91 3.34 4.91
N PHE A 34 10.52 4.49 4.38
CA PHE A 34 9.29 5.18 4.80
C PHE A 34 8.16 5.15 3.74
N GLY A 35 8.44 4.63 2.55
CA GLY A 35 7.48 4.59 1.48
C GLY A 35 7.91 3.71 0.32
N ALA A 36 6.96 3.43 -0.56
CA ALA A 36 7.16 2.73 -1.81
C ALA A 36 6.11 3.21 -2.83
N THR A 37 6.45 3.16 -4.11
CA THR A 37 5.52 3.50 -5.19
C THR A 37 4.83 2.24 -5.68
N ILE A 38 3.50 2.28 -5.79
CA ILE A 38 2.73 1.24 -6.47
C ILE A 38 2.53 1.71 -7.91
N GLU A 39 3.13 0.99 -8.87
CA GLU A 39 3.00 1.28 -10.29
C GLU A 39 2.43 0.05 -11.00
N PRO A 40 1.12 0.04 -11.31
CA PRO A 40 0.52 -1.05 -12.09
C PRO A 40 1.13 -1.08 -13.50
N SER A 41 1.72 -2.22 -13.87
CA SER A 41 2.22 -2.46 -15.22
C SER A 41 1.83 -3.87 -15.66
N PRO A 42 1.04 -4.03 -16.73
CA PRO A 42 0.50 -2.99 -17.61
C PRO A 42 -0.58 -2.11 -16.94
N PRO A 43 -0.96 -0.96 -17.54
CA PRO A 43 -2.03 -0.11 -17.03
C PRO A 43 -3.34 -0.89 -16.82
N THR A 44 -4.00 -0.66 -15.69
CA THR A 44 -5.30 -1.29 -15.39
C THR A 44 -6.44 -0.33 -15.74
N ALA A 45 -7.31 -0.72 -16.68
CA ALA A 45 -8.49 0.05 -17.02
C ALA A 45 -9.46 0.14 -15.82
N VAL A 46 -10.00 1.33 -15.56
CA VAL A 46 -11.03 1.59 -14.53
C VAL A 46 -12.28 2.09 -15.25
N LEU A 47 -13.41 1.42 -14.99
CA LEU A 47 -14.70 1.70 -15.58
C LEU A 47 -15.66 2.29 -14.56
N ALA A 48 -16.76 2.88 -15.03
CA ALA A 48 -17.82 3.36 -14.16
C ALA A 48 -18.38 2.21 -13.30
N GLY A 49 -18.43 2.44 -11.98
CA GLY A 49 -18.88 1.44 -11.00
C GLY A 49 -17.76 0.57 -10.43
N ASP A 50 -16.53 0.65 -10.94
CA ASP A 50 -15.40 -0.06 -10.33
C ASP A 50 -15.00 0.57 -8.99
N GLN A 51 -14.72 -0.29 -8.01
CA GLN A 51 -14.16 0.12 -6.71
C GLN A 51 -12.65 -0.02 -6.73
N ILE A 52 -11.95 1.06 -6.41
CA ILE A 52 -10.51 1.04 -6.14
C ILE A 52 -10.27 1.12 -4.62
N SER A 53 -9.37 0.28 -4.12
CA SER A 53 -9.00 0.27 -2.70
C SER A 53 -7.51 0.00 -2.52
N VAL A 54 -6.93 0.51 -1.44
CA VAL A 54 -5.58 0.18 -1.01
C VAL A 54 -5.69 -0.65 0.26
N GLN A 55 -5.12 -1.85 0.23
CA GLN A 55 -5.00 -2.71 1.41
C GLN A 55 -3.59 -2.62 1.96
N SER A 56 -3.45 -2.30 3.24
CA SER A 56 -2.21 -2.47 3.98
C SER A 56 -2.19 -3.82 4.70
N VAL A 57 -1.03 -4.47 4.67
CA VAL A 57 -0.72 -5.69 5.41
C VAL A 57 0.65 -5.50 6.06
N PHE A 58 0.69 -5.49 7.39
CA PHE A 58 1.93 -5.28 8.13
C PHE A 58 2.43 -6.62 8.67
N SER A 59 3.74 -6.87 8.55
CA SER A 59 4.35 -8.05 9.16
C SER A 59 4.12 -8.05 10.69
N PRO A 60 4.12 -9.22 11.36
CA PRO A 60 3.92 -9.30 12.81
C PRO A 60 4.84 -8.36 13.60
N GLY A 61 4.27 -7.63 14.56
CA GLY A 61 5.00 -6.68 15.40
C GLY A 61 5.41 -5.37 14.71
N ALA A 62 5.16 -5.23 13.40
CA ALA A 62 5.31 -3.98 12.69
C ALA A 62 4.03 -3.14 12.90
N ASN A 63 4.17 -2.01 13.57
CA ASN A 63 3.07 -1.14 13.96
C ASN A 63 3.29 0.26 13.39
N SER A 64 2.24 0.87 12.82
CA SER A 64 2.24 2.28 12.42
C SER A 64 1.00 2.94 13.01
N ALA A 65 1.16 4.11 13.64
CA ALA A 65 0.02 4.86 14.22
C ALA A 65 -0.78 5.57 13.15
N SER A 66 -0.08 5.99 12.09
CA SER A 66 -0.60 6.91 11.09
C SER A 66 -0.21 6.44 9.69
N PRO A 67 -0.72 5.31 9.17
CA PRO A 67 -0.58 5.03 7.75
C PRO A 67 -1.24 6.17 6.95
N ARG A 68 -0.41 6.97 6.26
CA ARG A 68 -0.88 8.07 5.40
C ARG A 68 -0.96 7.57 3.96
N TYR A 69 -2.15 7.66 3.37
CA TYR A 69 -2.38 7.36 1.96
C TYR A 69 -2.50 8.67 1.18
N SER A 70 -1.82 8.77 0.04
CA SER A 70 -2.07 9.80 -0.96
C SER A 70 -2.57 9.10 -2.21
N VAL A 71 -3.80 9.40 -2.63
CA VAL A 71 -4.38 8.89 -3.86
C VAL A 71 -4.55 10.07 -4.80
N VAL A 72 -3.77 10.09 -5.88
CA VAL A 72 -3.90 11.08 -6.95
C VAL A 72 -4.65 10.41 -8.10
N LEU A 73 -5.85 10.89 -8.41
CA LEU A 73 -6.62 10.49 -9.58
C LEU A 73 -6.43 11.57 -10.65
N ILE A 74 -5.87 11.20 -11.79
CA ILE A 74 -5.69 12.09 -12.95
C ILE A 74 -6.65 11.58 -14.03
N GLY A 75 -7.50 12.48 -14.52
CA GLY A 75 -8.46 12.23 -15.60
C GLY A 75 -8.23 13.20 -16.75
#